data_AF-A0A2E4BTC6-F1
#
_entry.id   AF-A0A2E4BTC6-F1
#
_cell.length_a   1.000
_cell.length_b   1.000
_cell.length_c   1.000
_cell.angle_alpha   90.00
_cell.angle_beta   90.00
_cell.angle_gamma   90.00
#
_symmetry.space_group_name_H-M   'P 1'
#
loop_
_entity.id
_entity.type
_entity.pdbx_description
1 polymer ?
#
loop_
_entity_poly.entity_id
_entity_poly.type
_entity_poly.pdbx_seq_one_letter_code
_entity_poly.pdbx_strand_id
1 'polypeptide(L)'
;MQEPKVETDVVLAEPGFEEDVDEILELTQQMIAPSPSDVDAGVPILSGSTQTASTDPLQELAKALLNRRDIAIGSRDMTLEGLIREILRPLLKEWLDENLPYLIERLVKKEIDHMVNRAERLDL
;
A
#
# COMPACT_ATOMS: atom_id res chain seq x y z
N MET A 1 -44.76 0.23 32.28
CA MET A 1 -44.62 1.37 31.33
C MET A 1 -43.18 1.36 30.86
N GLN A 2 -43.02 1.47 29.54
CA GLN A 2 -41.80 1.65 28.76
C GLN A 2 -41.11 0.38 28.24
N GLU A 3 -41.13 0.33 26.91
CA GLU A 3 -40.63 -0.65 25.95
C GLU A 3 -39.09 -0.80 25.94
N PRO A 4 -38.60 -1.92 25.37
CA PRO A 4 -37.18 -2.24 25.28
C PRO A 4 -36.49 -1.43 24.17
N LYS A 5 -35.34 -0.82 24.47
CA LYS A 5 -34.42 -0.33 23.45
C LYS A 5 -33.48 -1.48 23.08
N VAL A 6 -33.85 -2.23 22.05
CA VAL A 6 -32.96 -3.19 21.38
C VAL A 6 -31.91 -2.38 20.65
N GLU A 7 -30.78 -2.16 21.30
CA GLU A 7 -29.55 -1.74 20.62
C GLU A 7 -28.81 -3.03 20.32
N THR A 8 -29.12 -3.61 19.16
CA THR A 8 -28.36 -4.68 18.54
C THR A 8 -26.94 -4.18 18.30
N ASP A 9 -26.08 -4.41 19.29
CA ASP A 9 -24.64 -4.45 19.07
C ASP A 9 -24.36 -5.72 18.27
N VAL A 10 -24.53 -5.62 16.94
CA VAL A 10 -23.92 -6.58 16.03
C VAL A 10 -22.44 -6.30 16.14
N VAL A 11 -21.79 -6.99 17.07
CA VAL A 11 -20.36 -7.20 17.04
C VAL A 11 -20.11 -7.95 15.72
N LEU A 12 -19.85 -7.20 14.65
CA LEU A 12 -19.12 -7.68 13.50
C LEU A 12 -17.70 -7.93 14.01
N ALA A 13 -17.54 -9.05 14.71
CA ALA A 13 -16.29 -9.77 14.67
C ALA A 13 -16.16 -10.23 13.23
N GLU A 14 -15.61 -9.36 12.37
CA GLU A 14 -14.98 -9.85 11.16
C GLU A 14 -13.91 -10.83 11.66
N PRO A 15 -13.98 -12.12 11.33
CA PRO A 15 -12.80 -12.95 11.50
C PRO A 15 -11.72 -12.24 10.68
N GLY A 16 -10.71 -11.72 11.37
CA GLY A 16 -9.52 -11.15 10.77
C GLY A 16 -8.81 -12.27 10.03
N PHE A 17 -9.29 -12.58 8.84
CA PHE A 17 -8.50 -13.19 7.80
C PHE A 17 -7.62 -12.06 7.26
N GLU A 18 -6.52 -11.78 7.97
CA GLU A 18 -5.31 -11.36 7.27
C GLU A 18 -4.87 -12.58 6.45
N GLU A 19 -5.61 -12.85 5.36
CA GLU A 19 -5.11 -13.73 4.32
C GLU A 19 -4.01 -12.93 3.64
N ASP A 20 -2.77 -13.25 4.01
CA ASP A 20 -1.57 -12.83 3.30
C ASP A 20 -1.74 -13.30 1.84
N VAL A 21 -2.26 -12.42 0.98
CA VAL A 21 -2.54 -12.72 -0.43
C VAL A 21 -1.29 -13.14 -1.19
N ASP A 22 -0.12 -12.80 -0.63
CA ASP A 22 1.19 -13.20 -1.11
C ASP A 22 1.46 -14.70 -0.85
N GLU A 23 0.92 -15.30 0.22
CA GLU A 23 1.05 -16.72 0.53
C GLU A 23 0.12 -17.60 -0.35
N ILE A 24 -0.99 -17.03 -0.85
CA ILE A 24 -2.00 -17.74 -1.68
C ILE A 24 -1.40 -18.24 -3.02
N LEU A 25 -0.30 -17.63 -3.51
CA LEU A 25 0.27 -17.92 -4.84
C LEU A 25 1.71 -18.46 -4.81
N GLU A 26 2.23 -18.89 -3.66
CA GLU A 26 3.55 -19.53 -3.64
C GLU A 26 3.48 -20.92 -4.29
N LEU A 27 3.88 -21.07 -5.56
CA LEU A 27 4.05 -22.39 -6.18
C LEU A 27 5.28 -23.11 -5.58
N THR A 28 5.13 -23.66 -4.37
CA THR A 28 6.18 -24.48 -3.75
C THR A 28 6.34 -25.79 -4.51
N GLN A 29 7.57 -26.32 -4.54
CA GLN A 29 7.89 -27.61 -5.19
C GLN A 29 7.01 -28.77 -4.69
N GLN A 30 6.48 -28.65 -3.47
CA GLN A 30 5.61 -29.64 -2.82
C GLN A 30 4.19 -29.66 -3.40
N MET A 31 3.74 -28.59 -4.07
CA MET A 31 2.43 -28.51 -4.72
C MET A 31 2.40 -28.99 -6.17
N ILE A 32 3.56 -29.32 -6.76
CA ILE A 32 3.63 -29.96 -8.06
C ILE A 32 3.24 -31.42 -7.88
N ALA A 33 1.99 -31.75 -8.25
CA ALA A 33 1.53 -33.13 -8.24
C ALA A 33 2.42 -33.98 -9.17
N PRO A 34 2.96 -35.12 -8.70
CA PRO A 34 3.68 -36.04 -9.57
C PRO A 34 2.74 -36.49 -10.69
N SER A 35 3.20 -36.44 -11.95
CA SER A 35 2.39 -36.89 -13.08
C SER A 35 1.90 -38.31 -12.82
N PRO A 36 0.57 -38.57 -12.85
CA PRO A 36 0.04 -39.90 -12.60
C PRO A 36 0.58 -40.85 -13.68
N SER A 37 1.16 -41.97 -13.23
CA SER A 37 1.87 -42.92 -14.11
C SER A 37 0.93 -43.76 -14.99
N ASP A 38 -0.35 -43.82 -14.65
CA ASP A 38 -1.34 -44.72 -15.26
C ASP A 38 -2.34 -44.04 -16.21
N VAL A 39 -2.12 -42.76 -16.50
CA VAL A 39 -2.88 -42.01 -17.50
C VAL A 39 -1.85 -41.34 -18.39
N ASP A 40 -2.20 -41.11 -19.65
CA ASP A 40 -1.41 -40.36 -20.62
C ASP A 40 -1.25 -38.87 -20.23
N ALA A 41 -0.73 -38.64 -19.03
CA ALA A 41 -0.64 -37.37 -18.32
C ALA A 41 0.55 -36.51 -18.79
N GLY A 42 1.27 -36.99 -19.81
CA GLY A 42 2.32 -36.27 -20.51
C GLY A 42 1.91 -35.83 -21.92
N VAL A 43 0.74 -36.23 -22.42
CA VAL A 43 0.28 -35.78 -23.73
C VAL A 43 -0.40 -34.42 -23.59
N PRO A 44 0.11 -33.39 -24.29
CA PRO A 44 -0.50 -32.07 -24.28
C PRO A 44 -1.96 -32.17 -24.73
N ILE A 45 -2.89 -31.83 -23.84
CA ILE A 45 -4.33 -31.75 -24.17
C ILE A 45 -4.60 -30.57 -25.14
N LEU A 46 -3.67 -29.60 -25.18
CA LEU A 46 -3.70 -28.47 -26.09
C LEU A 46 -2.79 -28.73 -27.28
N SER A 47 -3.29 -28.41 -28.48
CA SER A 47 -2.42 -28.30 -29.65
C SER A 47 -1.42 -27.15 -29.46
N GLY A 48 -0.17 -27.32 -29.89
CA GLY A 48 0.85 -26.27 -29.77
C GLY A 48 0.44 -24.94 -30.42
N SER A 49 -0.30 -25.00 -31.52
CA SER A 49 -0.89 -23.81 -32.17
C SER A 49 -1.89 -23.06 -31.27
N THR A 50 -2.74 -23.80 -30.54
CA THR A 50 -3.71 -23.22 -29.59
C THR A 50 -3.01 -22.58 -28.40
N GLN A 51 -1.92 -23.19 -27.92
CA GLN A 51 -1.12 -22.63 -26.84
C GLN A 51 -0.50 -21.30 -27.26
N THR A 52 0.19 -21.24 -28.41
CA THR A 52 0.78 -20.00 -28.94
C THR A 52 -0.27 -18.92 -29.19
N ALA A 53 -1.39 -19.29 -29.83
CA ALA A 53 -2.48 -18.36 -30.10
C ALA A 53 -3.11 -17.74 -28.83
N SER A 54 -3.00 -18.41 -27.68
CA SER A 54 -3.51 -17.90 -26.40
C SER A 54 -2.45 -17.11 -25.63
N THR A 55 -1.18 -17.50 -25.71
CA THR A 55 -0.08 -16.82 -24.99
C THR A 55 0.28 -15.49 -25.63
N ASP A 56 0.20 -15.36 -26.95
CA ASP A 56 0.55 -14.13 -27.67
C ASP A 56 -0.32 -12.92 -27.26
N PRO A 57 -1.66 -12.98 -27.28
CA PRO A 57 -2.50 -11.86 -26.86
C PRO A 57 -2.38 -11.55 -25.37
N LEU A 58 -2.13 -12.57 -24.52
CA LEU A 58 -1.88 -12.36 -23.10
C LEU A 58 -0.54 -11.65 -22.85
N GLN A 59 0.51 -12.01 -23.59
CA GLN A 59 1.79 -11.31 -23.52
C GLN A 59 1.69 -9.87 -24.03
N GLU A 60 0.92 -9.62 -25.09
CA GLU A 60 0.67 -8.28 -25.60
C GLU A 60 -0.10 -7.43 -24.56
N LEU A 61 -1.13 -8.00 -23.93
CA LEU A 61 -1.86 -7.36 -22.84
C LEU A 61 -0.94 -7.05 -21.65
N ALA A 62 -0.12 -8.01 -21.22
CA ALA A 62 0.82 -7.83 -20.12
C ALA A 62 1.81 -6.70 -20.41
N LYS A 63 2.37 -6.65 -21.63
CA LYS A 63 3.24 -5.56 -22.09
C LYS A 63 2.52 -4.21 -22.10
N ALA A 64 1.27 -4.16 -22.56
CA ALA A 64 0.47 -2.93 -22.57
C ALA A 64 0.16 -2.41 -21.15
N LEU A 65 -0.11 -3.31 -20.20
CA LEU A 65 -0.33 -2.96 -18.79
C LEU A 65 0.94 -2.47 -18.11
N LEU A 66 2.09 -3.10 -18.35
CA LEU A 66 3.39 -2.65 -17.83
C LEU A 66 3.77 -1.29 -18.42
N ASN A 67 3.63 -1.10 -19.73
CA ASN A 67 3.91 0.18 -20.37
C ASN A 67 3.04 1.31 -19.79
N ARG A 68 1.76 1.03 -19.51
CA ARG A 68 0.87 1.99 -18.82
C ARG A 68 1.33 2.34 -17.40
N ARG A 69 2.01 1.42 -16.70
CA ARG A 69 2.61 1.65 -15.38
C ARG A 69 3.96 2.37 -15.46
N ASP A 70 4.80 2.06 -16.44
CA ASP A 70 6.12 2.70 -16.62
C ASP A 70 6.00 4.16 -17.10
N ILE A 71 4.94 4.50 -17.85
CA ILE A 71 4.58 5.88 -18.15
C ILE A 71 4.31 6.70 -16.88
N ALA A 72 4.00 6.06 -15.74
CA ALA A 72 3.79 6.74 -14.46
C ALA A 72 5.09 7.23 -13.77
N ILE A 73 6.27 6.80 -14.22
CA ILE A 73 7.57 7.25 -13.67
C ILE A 73 8.26 8.28 -14.59
N GLY A 74 7.88 8.35 -15.87
CA GLY A 74 8.55 9.18 -16.88
C GLY A 74 7.80 10.43 -17.37
N SER A 75 6.48 10.51 -17.22
CA SER A 75 5.67 11.64 -17.71
C SER A 75 5.21 12.52 -16.54
N ARG A 76 6.08 13.49 -16.20
CA ARG A 76 6.11 14.32 -14.99
C ARG A 76 4.86 15.20 -14.73
N ASP A 77 3.86 15.23 -15.61
CA ASP A 77 2.82 16.26 -15.59
C ASP A 77 1.37 15.73 -15.46
N MET A 78 1.13 14.41 -15.39
CA MET A 78 -0.23 13.90 -15.17
C MET A 78 -0.26 12.54 -14.48
N THR A 79 0.31 12.46 -13.28
CA THR A 79 0.10 11.33 -12.37
C THR A 79 -0.81 11.75 -11.22
N LEU A 80 -1.54 10.80 -10.64
CA LEU A 80 -2.41 11.03 -9.48
C LEU A 80 -1.65 11.67 -8.30
N GLU A 81 -0.37 11.31 -8.13
CA GLU A 81 0.51 11.93 -7.13
C GLU A 81 0.69 13.43 -7.39
N GLY A 82 0.83 13.84 -8.66
CA GLY A 82 0.89 15.25 -9.04
C GLY A 82 -0.37 16.01 -8.62
N LEU A 83 -1.55 15.48 -8.93
CA LEU A 83 -2.82 16.09 -8.54
C LEU A 83 -2.99 16.17 -7.02
N ILE A 84 -2.68 15.08 -6.30
CA ILE A 84 -2.75 15.02 -4.84
C ILE A 84 -1.78 16.03 -4.22
N ARG A 85 -0.58 16.16 -4.77
CA ARG A 85 0.43 17.12 -4.29
C ARG A 85 -0.01 18.57 -4.50
N GLU A 86 -0.65 18.88 -5.63
CA GLU A 86 -1.18 20.23 -5.89
C GLU A 86 -2.30 20.63 -4.90
N ILE A 87 -3.07 19.65 -4.40
CA ILE A 87 -4.14 19.90 -3.41
C ILE A 87 -3.60 19.89 -1.97
N LEU A 88 -2.63 19.02 -1.64
CA LEU A 88 -2.04 18.95 -0.29
C LEU A 88 -1.17 20.15 0.04
N ARG A 89 -0.53 20.76 -0.95
CA ARG A 89 0.36 21.92 -0.76
C ARG A 89 -0.31 23.12 -0.06
N PRO A 90 -1.48 23.62 -0.53
CA PRO A 90 -2.14 24.74 0.12
C PRO A 90 -2.66 24.39 1.52
N LEU A 91 -3.21 23.18 1.71
CA LEU A 91 -3.76 22.75 3.00
C LEU A 91 -2.67 22.62 4.08
N LEU A 92 -1.53 22.02 3.74
CA LEU A 92 -0.39 21.94 4.64
C LEU A 92 0.19 23.31 4.96
N LYS A 93 0.21 24.22 3.97
CA LYS A 93 0.70 25.59 4.17
C LYS A 93 -0.19 26.38 5.12
N GLU A 94 -1.50 26.34 4.93
CA GLU A 94 -2.47 27.01 5.81
C GLU A 94 -2.37 26.46 7.24
N TRP A 95 -2.32 25.12 7.37
CA TRP A 95 -2.13 24.49 8.67
C TRP A 95 -0.80 24.87 9.33
N LEU A 96 0.30 24.90 8.56
CA LEU A 96 1.60 25.37 9.06
C LEU A 96 1.52 26.83 9.48
N ASP A 97 0.94 27.71 8.69
CA ASP A 97 0.85 29.14 9.00
C ASP A 97 0.06 29.38 10.31
N GLU A 98 -0.95 28.56 10.62
CA GLU A 98 -1.71 28.62 11.88
C GLU A 98 -1.01 27.97 13.08
N ASN A 99 -0.32 26.85 12.88
CA ASN A 99 0.19 26.01 13.97
C ASN A 99 1.69 26.20 14.25
N LEU A 100 2.44 26.78 13.32
CA LEU A 100 3.87 27.04 13.43
C LEU A 100 4.24 27.97 14.59
N PRO A 101 3.50 29.06 14.90
CA PRO A 101 3.80 29.90 16.06
C PRO A 101 3.82 29.12 17.37
N TYR A 102 2.79 28.29 17.60
CA TYR A 102 2.68 27.46 18.81
C TYR A 102 3.79 26.39 18.89
N LEU A 103 4.12 25.76 17.76
CA LEU A 103 5.20 24.78 17.69
C LEU A 103 6.56 25.41 18.03
N ILE A 104 6.83 26.62 17.53
CA ILE A 104 8.06 27.37 17.83
C ILE A 104 8.10 27.77 19.29
N GLU A 105 7.03 28.31 19.87
CA GLU A 105 7.02 28.72 21.28
C GLU A 105 7.38 27.57 22.23
N ARG A 106 6.84 26.38 21.98
CA ARG A 106 7.18 25.18 22.75
C ARG A 106 8.64 24.77 22.58
N LEU A 107 9.16 24.85 21.35
CA LEU A 107 10.52 24.47 21.04
C LEU A 107 11.54 25.47 21.62
N VAL A 108 11.26 26.77 21.52
CA VAL A 108 12.08 27.85 22.06
C VAL A 108 12.09 27.83 23.59
N LYS A 109 10.95 27.60 24.26
CA LYS A 109 10.94 27.42 25.72
C LYS A 109 11.86 26.29 26.15
N LYS A 110 11.78 25.14 25.46
CA LYS A 110 12.64 23.99 25.73
C LYS A 110 14.12 24.30 25.46
N GLU A 111 14.43 25.05 24.41
CA GLU A 111 15.82 25.43 24.08
C GLU A 111 16.39 26.45 25.08
N ILE A 112 15.59 27.43 25.53
CA ILE A 112 16.01 28.40 26.56
C ILE A 112 16.28 27.69 27.88
N ASP A 113 15.38 26.80 28.34
CA ASP A 113 15.63 26.00 29.55
C ASP A 113 16.94 25.20 29.44
N HIS A 114 17.21 24.65 28.25
CA HIS A 114 18.43 23.91 28.00
C HIS A 114 19.69 24.80 27.95
N MET A 115 19.59 26.01 27.40
CA MET A 115 20.67 27.00 27.42
C MET A 115 20.96 27.54 28.82
N VAL A 116 19.92 27.86 29.60
CA VAL A 116 20.03 28.35 30.97
C VAL A 116 20.70 27.31 31.86
N ASN A 117 20.26 26.05 31.78
CA ASN A 117 20.89 24.94 32.51
C ASN A 117 22.36 24.72 32.09
N ARG A 118 22.73 24.96 30.82
CA ARG A 118 24.14 24.93 30.39
C ARG A 118 24.94 26.11 30.94
N ALA A 119 24.37 27.31 30.97
CA ALA A 119 25.03 28.51 31.48
C ALA A 119 25.30 28.40 33.00
N GLU A 120 24.31 27.98 33.79
CA GLU A 120 24.48 27.74 35.23
C GLU A 120 25.54 26.68 35.55
N ARG A 121 25.75 25.73 34.63
CA ARG A 121 26.76 24.68 34.75
C ARG A 121 28.16 25.12 34.33
N LEU A 122 28.28 26.25 33.63
CA LEU A 122 29.54 26.88 33.22
C LEU A 122 30.00 27.95 34.22
N ASP A 123 29.08 28.49 35.03
CA ASP A 123 29.37 29.46 36.10
C ASP A 123 29.74 28.80 37.46
N LEU A 124 29.93 27.48 37.48
CA LEU A 124 30.45 26.67 38.59
C LEU A 124 31.82 26.08 38.25
#